data_AF-A0A2W4DTY9-F1
#
_entry.id   AF-A0A2W4DTY9-F1
#
_cell.length_a   1.000
_cell.length_b   1.000
_cell.length_c   1.000
_cell.angle_alpha   90.00
_cell.angle_beta   90.00
_cell.angle_gamma   90.00
#
_symmetry.space_group_name_H-M   'P 1'
#
loop_
_entity.id
_entity.type
_entity.pdbx_description
1 polymer ?
#
loop_
_entity_poly.entity_id
_entity_poly.type
_entity_poly.pdbx_seq_one_letter_code
_entity_poly.pdbx_strand_id
1 'polypeptide(L)'
;MLTQLIEAYFEAQRIWEARFDADCQTAGHSPEWDAYEEAEDKILYYPCETMEDVRTKAQFLLGDDSAFDSLRTCARVVDGEHVFTLTFFLQSMLTGSSVDKYVESGESR
;
A
#
# COMPACT_ATOMS: atom_id res chain seq x y z
N MET A 1 4.51 15.93 7.11
CA MET A 1 4.09 14.77 7.93
C MET A 1 3.44 13.75 7.02
N LEU A 2 3.51 12.46 7.35
CA LEU A 2 2.95 11.39 6.51
C LEU A 2 1.46 11.62 6.16
N THR A 3 0.66 12.06 7.12
CA THR A 3 -0.77 12.38 6.91
C THR A 3 -1.01 13.44 5.84
N GLN A 4 -0.17 14.48 5.80
CA GLN A 4 -0.27 15.54 4.78
C GLN A 4 0.09 15.03 3.38
N LEU A 5 0.99 14.04 3.29
CA LEU A 5 1.34 13.41 2.01
C LEU A 5 0.17 12.56 1.52
N ILE A 6 -0.49 11.82 2.41
CA ILE A 6 -1.71 11.04 2.12
C ILE A 6 -2.85 11.97 1.67
N GLU A 7 -3.05 13.10 2.34
CA GLU A 7 -4.03 14.11 1.91
C GLU A 7 -3.73 14.65 0.50
N ALA A 8 -2.45 14.95 0.20
CA ALA A 8 -2.04 15.42 -1.11
C ALA A 8 -2.23 14.36 -2.21
N TYR A 9 -2.01 13.09 -1.90
CA TYR A 9 -2.29 11.97 -2.80
C TYR A 9 -3.77 11.89 -3.16
N PHE A 10 -4.67 11.90 -2.16
CA PHE A 10 -6.12 11.84 -2.42
C PHE A 10 -6.65 13.08 -3.15
N GLU A 11 -6.03 14.25 -2.96
CA GLU A 11 -6.32 15.43 -3.78
C GLU A 11 -5.92 15.21 -5.24
N ALA A 12 -4.69 14.73 -5.49
CA ALA A 12 -4.20 14.48 -6.84
C ALA A 12 -5.02 13.39 -7.55
N GLN A 13 -5.37 12.31 -6.85
CA GLN A 13 -6.25 11.25 -7.32
C GLN A 13 -7.58 11.83 -7.81
N ARG A 14 -8.26 12.62 -6.96
CA ARG A 14 -9.55 13.23 -7.30
C ARG A 14 -9.44 14.19 -8.49
N ILE A 15 -8.35 14.94 -8.62
CA ILE A 15 -8.13 15.82 -9.77
C ILE A 15 -8.01 15.01 -11.07
N TRP A 16 -7.29 13.89 -11.02
CA TRP A 16 -7.14 12.99 -12.17
C TRP A 16 -8.47 12.31 -12.52
N GLU A 17 -9.16 11.72 -11.53
CA GLU A 17 -10.47 11.06 -11.69
C GLU A 17 -11.57 12.01 -12.18
N ALA A 18 -11.49 13.31 -11.85
CA ALA A 18 -12.43 14.31 -12.36
C ALA A 18 -12.27 14.58 -13.86
N ARG A 19 -11.12 14.21 -14.46
CA ARG A 19 -10.79 14.48 -15.87
C ARG A 19 -10.77 13.24 -16.74
N PHE A 20 -10.50 12.09 -16.14
CA PHE A 20 -10.31 10.85 -16.86
C PHE A 20 -11.15 9.73 -16.21
N ASP A 21 -11.91 9.02 -17.04
CA ASP A 21 -12.44 7.72 -16.65
C ASP A 21 -11.26 6.72 -16.53
N ALA A 22 -11.38 5.74 -15.63
CA ALA A 22 -10.32 4.75 -15.36
C ALA A 22 -9.82 4.01 -16.61
N ASP A 23 -10.67 3.84 -17.64
CA ASP A 23 -10.34 3.14 -18.89
C ASP A 23 -9.79 4.06 -20.00
N CYS A 24 -9.50 5.33 -19.69
CA CYS A 24 -9.02 6.28 -20.69
C CYS A 24 -7.55 5.99 -21.06
N GLN A 25 -7.34 5.57 -22.31
CA GLN A 25 -6.02 5.17 -22.86
C GLN A 25 -4.93 6.26 -22.81
N THR A 26 -5.31 7.52 -22.59
CA THR A 26 -4.36 8.64 -22.52
C THR A 26 -4.15 9.19 -21.11
N ALA A 27 -4.91 8.68 -20.14
CA ALA A 27 -4.91 9.21 -18.79
C ALA A 27 -3.54 9.06 -18.09
N GLY A 28 -2.81 7.97 -18.37
CA GLY A 28 -1.46 7.70 -17.87
C GLY A 28 -0.33 8.55 -18.50
N HIS A 29 -0.66 9.47 -19.41
CA HIS A 29 0.29 10.43 -20.01
C HIS A 29 -0.07 11.88 -19.70
N SER A 30 -0.98 12.09 -18.75
CA SER A 30 -1.43 13.42 -18.35
C SER A 30 -0.54 14.01 -17.25
N PRO A 31 -0.36 15.34 -17.18
CA PRO A 31 0.31 15.98 -16.07
C PRO A 31 -0.35 15.68 -14.71
N GLU A 32 -1.66 15.41 -14.70
CA GLU A 32 -2.39 15.02 -13.50
C GLU A 32 -2.01 13.64 -13.02
N TRP A 33 -1.73 12.70 -13.94
CA TRP A 33 -1.20 11.37 -13.60
C TRP A 33 0.21 11.48 -13.04
N ASP A 34 1.09 12.28 -13.68
CA ASP A 34 2.44 12.50 -13.17
C ASP A 34 2.41 13.08 -11.74
N ALA A 35 1.50 14.02 -11.47
CA ALA A 35 1.33 14.61 -10.13
C ALA A 35 0.77 13.61 -9.10
N TYR A 36 -0.11 12.70 -9.54
CA TYR A 36 -0.68 11.64 -8.71
C TYR A 36 0.37 10.60 -8.32
N GLU A 37 1.14 10.10 -9.29
CA GLU A 37 2.28 9.19 -9.07
C GLU A 37 3.36 9.83 -8.18
N GLU A 38 3.70 11.10 -8.41
CA GLU A 38 4.67 11.80 -7.56
C GLU A 38 4.18 11.93 -6.10
N ALA A 39 2.86 12.07 -5.90
CA ALA A 39 2.27 12.09 -4.56
C ALA A 39 2.32 10.70 -3.90
N GLU A 40 2.10 9.62 -4.66
CA GLU A 40 2.26 8.25 -4.18
C GLU A 40 3.70 7.99 -3.75
N ASP A 41 4.67 8.31 -4.61
CA ASP A 41 6.10 8.14 -4.35
C ASP A 41 6.52 8.82 -3.05
N LYS A 42 6.03 10.04 -2.78
CA LYS A 42 6.33 10.75 -1.52
C LYS A 42 5.86 9.97 -0.30
N ILE A 43 4.73 9.27 -0.37
CA ILE A 43 4.24 8.41 0.71
C ILE A 43 5.11 7.16 0.84
N LEU A 44 5.40 6.48 -0.28
CA LEU A 44 6.21 5.27 -0.31
C LEU A 44 7.60 5.53 0.29
N TYR A 45 8.27 6.58 -0.16
CA TYR A 45 9.63 6.93 0.28
C TYR A 45 9.70 7.74 1.59
N TYR A 46 8.57 8.12 2.19
CA TYR A 46 8.57 8.79 3.49
C TYR A 46 9.29 7.93 4.56
N PRO A 47 10.34 8.43 5.22
CA PRO A 47 11.00 7.67 6.29
C PRO A 47 10.08 7.62 7.52
N CYS A 48 9.62 6.42 7.91
CA CYS A 48 8.86 6.25 9.15
C CYS A 48 9.81 6.38 10.34
N GLU A 49 9.60 7.39 11.18
CA GLU A 49 10.40 7.62 12.40
C GLU A 49 9.74 7.01 13.64
N THR A 50 8.43 6.79 13.56
CA THR A 50 7.62 6.27 14.67
C THR A 50 6.80 5.04 14.26
N MET A 51 6.37 4.28 15.26
CA MET A 51 5.41 3.18 15.04
C MET A 51 4.04 3.68 14.55
N GLU A 52 3.68 4.92 14.85
CA GLU A 52 2.48 5.55 14.30
C GLU A 52 2.62 5.76 12.80
N ASP A 53 3.76 6.28 12.32
CA ASP A 53 4.04 6.41 10.88
C ASP A 53 3.93 5.07 10.16
N VAL A 54 4.46 3.99 10.76
CA VAL A 54 4.37 2.64 10.20
C VAL A 54 2.92 2.17 10.09
N ARG A 55 2.09 2.40 11.11
CA ARG A 55 0.67 2.02 11.09
C ARG A 55 -0.12 2.85 10.08
N THR A 56 0.12 4.16 10.03
CA THR A 56 -0.54 5.04 9.07
C THR A 56 -0.18 4.68 7.63
N LYS A 57 1.10 4.40 7.36
CA LYS A 57 1.52 3.94 6.02
C LYS A 57 0.94 2.56 5.69
N ALA A 58 0.89 1.64 6.65
CA ALA A 58 0.27 0.33 6.47
C ALA A 58 -1.24 0.44 6.17
N GLN A 59 -1.96 1.34 6.85
CA GLN A 59 -3.38 1.60 6.57
C GLN A 59 -3.57 2.13 5.16
N PHE A 60 -2.73 3.07 4.72
CA PHE A 60 -2.76 3.60 3.36
C PHE A 60 -2.54 2.50 2.32
N LEU A 61 -1.41 1.78 2.40
CA LEU A 61 -1.04 0.73 1.44
C LEU A 61 -2.03 -0.44 1.35
N LEU A 62 -2.77 -0.72 2.43
CA LEU A 62 -3.76 -1.79 2.47
C LEU A 62 -5.17 -1.32 2.11
N GLY A 63 -5.42 -0.01 2.16
CA GLY A 63 -6.75 0.58 1.97
C GLY A 63 -6.98 1.19 0.60
N ASP A 64 -5.91 1.49 -0.15
CA ASP A 64 -5.97 2.06 -1.50
C ASP A 64 -5.47 1.04 -2.53
N ASP A 65 -6.27 0.81 -3.59
CA ASP A 65 -5.99 -0.23 -4.58
C ASP A 65 -4.76 0.08 -5.46
N SER A 66 -4.50 1.35 -5.73
CA SER A 66 -3.33 1.79 -6.52
C SER A 66 -2.06 1.61 -5.67
N ALA A 67 -2.08 2.11 -4.43
CA ALA A 67 -0.99 1.92 -3.48
C ALA A 67 -0.76 0.46 -3.11
N PHE A 68 -1.80 -0.37 -3.12
CA PHE A 68 -1.67 -1.82 -2.91
C PHE A 68 -0.93 -2.51 -4.07
N ASP A 69 -1.01 -1.98 -5.30
CA ASP A 69 -0.28 -2.53 -6.44
C ASP A 69 1.24 -2.51 -6.20
N SER A 70 1.73 -1.45 -5.55
CA SER A 70 3.12 -1.32 -5.08
C SER A 70 3.56 -2.45 -4.13
N LEU A 71 2.63 -3.18 -3.50
CA LEU A 71 2.91 -4.36 -2.69
C LEU A 71 2.91 -5.68 -3.48
N ARG A 72 2.31 -5.72 -4.67
CA ARG A 72 2.10 -6.97 -5.42
C ARG A 72 3.42 -7.60 -5.91
N THR A 73 4.47 -6.80 -6.08
CA THR A 73 5.81 -7.29 -6.39
C THR A 73 6.50 -7.97 -5.19
N CYS A 74 6.00 -7.77 -3.97
CA CYS A 74 6.49 -8.40 -2.76
C CYS A 74 5.76 -9.73 -2.45
N ALA A 75 5.71 -10.60 -3.46
CA ALA A 75 5.14 -11.94 -3.37
C ALA A 75 6.22 -13.02 -3.43
N ARG A 76 5.98 -14.13 -2.73
CA ARG A 76 6.72 -15.38 -2.92
C ARG A 76 5.78 -16.46 -3.45
N VAL A 77 6.28 -17.39 -4.25
CA VAL A 77 5.48 -18.54 -4.70
C VAL A 77 5.65 -19.69 -3.71
N VAL A 78 4.55 -20.18 -3.15
CA VAL A 78 4.51 -21.37 -2.27
C VAL A 78 3.51 -22.34 -2.87
N ASP A 79 3.95 -23.54 -3.22
CA ASP A 79 3.09 -24.59 -3.81
C ASP A 79 2.28 -24.15 -5.05
N GLY A 80 2.83 -23.20 -5.83
CA GLY A 80 2.18 -22.64 -7.03
C GLY A 80 1.27 -21.44 -6.76
N GLU A 81 1.13 -21.01 -5.51
CA GLU A 81 0.32 -19.86 -5.10
C GLU A 81 1.19 -18.63 -4.77
N HIS A 82 0.72 -17.45 -5.14
CA HIS A 82 1.36 -16.18 -4.76
C HIS A 82 0.99 -15.79 -3.33
N VAL A 83 1.99 -15.74 -2.46
CA VAL A 83 1.87 -15.32 -1.07
C VAL A 83 2.47 -13.93 -0.89
N PHE A 84 1.60 -12.93 -0.71
CA PHE A 84 1.97 -11.53 -0.48
C PHE A 84 2.41 -11.32 0.98
N THR A 85 3.66 -11.69 1.25
CA THR A 85 4.20 -11.77 2.63
C THR A 85 4.19 -10.40 3.32
N LEU A 86 4.41 -9.33 2.56
CA LEU A 86 4.40 -7.96 3.09
C LEU A 86 2.99 -7.54 3.55
N THR A 87 1.93 -7.93 2.82
CA THR A 87 0.53 -7.66 3.19
C THR A 87 0.20 -8.23 4.56
N PHE A 88 0.55 -9.49 4.83
CA PHE A 88 0.32 -10.12 6.14
C PHE A 88 1.07 -9.42 7.27
N PHE A 89 2.33 -9.04 7.02
CA PHE A 89 3.12 -8.29 7.98
C PHE A 89 2.46 -6.95 8.31
N LEU A 90 2.06 -6.17 7.30
CA LEU A 90 1.39 -4.88 7.49
C LEU A 90 0.06 -5.02 8.25
N GLN A 91 -0.73 -6.05 7.96
CA GLN A 91 -1.98 -6.35 8.69
C GLN A 91 -1.73 -6.66 10.18
N SER A 92 -0.63 -7.38 10.50
CA SER A 92 -0.28 -7.66 11.90
C SER A 92 0.03 -6.38 12.69
N MET A 93 0.59 -5.37 12.04
CA MET A 93 0.92 -4.07 12.65
C MET A 93 -0.32 -3.25 13.02
N LEU A 94 -1.44 -3.51 12.34
CA LEU A 94 -2.73 -2.84 12.56
C LEU A 94 -3.58 -3.53 13.62
N THR A 95 -3.49 -4.85 13.73
CA THR A 95 -4.34 -5.67 14.61
C THR A 95 -3.75 -5.86 16.01
N GLY A 96 -2.52 -5.43 16.25
CA GLY A 96 -1.83 -5.57 17.55
C GLY A 96 -1.67 -7.02 18.02
N SER A 97 -1.97 -8.01 17.17
CA SER A 97 -1.87 -9.42 17.49
C SER A 97 -0.43 -9.87 17.23
N SER A 98 0.25 -10.33 18.27
CA SER A 98 1.61 -10.84 18.15
C SER A 98 1.66 -11.97 17.10
N VAL A 99 2.74 -11.99 16.34
CA VAL A 99 3.04 -12.96 15.27
C VAL A 99 3.27 -14.38 15.84
N ASP A 100 3.06 -14.60 17.15
CA ASP A 100 3.34 -15.86 17.84
C ASP A 100 2.36 -17.00 17.51
N LYS A 101 1.20 -16.73 16.89
CA LYS A 101 0.19 -17.78 16.67
C LYS A 101 0.44 -18.69 15.46
N TYR A 102 1.49 -18.45 14.67
CA TYR A 102 1.76 -19.23 13.46
C TYR A 102 2.91 -20.24 13.59
N VAL A 103 3.50 -20.42 14.78
CA VAL A 103 4.58 -21.40 15.00
C VAL A 103 4.09 -22.73 15.59
N GLU A 104 2.86 -22.84 16.11
CA GLU A 104 2.38 -24.05 16.81
C GLU A 104 1.43 -24.97 16.03
N SER A 105 1.38 -24.91 14.70
CA SER A 105 0.66 -25.93 13.90
C SER A 105 1.56 -26.98 13.26
N GLY A 106 2.83 -27.05 13.68
CA GLY A 106 3.78 -28.09 13.27
C GLY A 106 4.19 -28.97 14.44
N GLU A 107 3.25 -29.75 15.01
CA GLU A 107 3.50 -31.06 15.63
C GLU A 107 2.24 -31.56 16.35
N SER A 108 1.54 -32.51 15.74
CA SER A 108 0.77 -33.52 16.47
C SER A 108 0.55 -34.75 15.60
N ARG A 109 1.45 -35.72 15.83
CA ARG A 109 1.32 -37.18 15.77
C ARG A 109 0.60 -37.84 14.59
#